data_AF-A0A4P1RMK8-F1
#
_entry.id   AF-A0A4P1RMK8-F1
#
_cell.length_a   1.000
_cell.length_b   1.000
_cell.length_c   1.000
_cell.angle_alpha   90.00
_cell.angle_beta   90.00
_cell.angle_gamma   90.00
#
_symmetry.space_group_name_H-M   'P 1'
#
loop_
_entity.id
_entity.type
_entity.pdbx_description
1 polymer ?
#
loop_
_entity_poly.entity_id
_entity_poly.type
_entity_poly.pdbx_seq_one_letter_code
_entity_poly.pdbx_strand_id
1 'polypeptide(L)'
;MEAGIDIQCRSISGEEISVLILSGKCIAIALVDHNKLSHVWQEDDHVPGVFSNNPGYTGHYVLICGYDAEADMFEIRDPASSKKHNRVSSKSLEEARKAFGTDEDLLLIFLDDSKNHHQPSLQLSFNVNNTDS
;
A
#
# COMPACT_ATOMS: atom_id res chain seq x y z
N MET A 1 0.59 24.35 9.34
CA MET A 1 0.09 22.97 9.20
C MET A 1 0.10 22.66 7.71
N GLU A 2 1.12 21.95 7.25
CA GLU A 2 1.19 21.50 5.86
C GLU A 2 0.23 20.31 5.68
N ALA A 3 -0.76 20.49 4.81
CA ALA A 3 -1.49 19.48 4.04
C ALA A 3 -1.94 18.14 4.69
N GLY A 4 -2.17 18.03 6.00
CA GLY A 4 -2.86 16.86 6.59
C GLY A 4 -2.16 15.50 6.40
N ILE A 5 -0.88 15.50 6.02
CA ILE A 5 -0.03 14.31 5.87
C ILE A 5 1.08 14.41 6.93
N ASP A 6 1.22 13.37 7.76
CA ASP A 6 2.33 13.24 8.71
C ASP A 6 3.53 12.60 8.00
N ILE A 7 4.69 13.26 8.06
CA ILE A 7 5.93 12.79 7.42
C ILE A 7 6.90 12.36 8.51
N GLN A 8 7.37 11.10 8.43
CA GLN A 8 8.36 10.55 9.36
C GLN A 8 9.59 10.08 8.61
N CYS A 9 10.74 10.68 8.91
CA CYS A 9 12.05 10.27 8.36
C CYS A 9 12.72 9.27 9.30
N ARG A 10 12.43 7.98 9.12
CA ARG A 10 13.07 6.89 9.86
C ARG A 10 13.07 5.61 9.05
N SER A 11 13.99 4.71 9.36
CA SER A 11 13.93 3.36 8.82
C SER A 11 12.73 2.61 9.39
N ILE A 12 12.08 1.85 8.52
CA ILE A 12 10.99 0.92 8.85
C ILE A 12 11.39 -0.47 8.38
N SER A 13 11.32 -1.45 9.27
CA SER A 13 11.70 -2.84 8.97
C SER A 13 10.51 -3.64 8.44
N GLY A 14 10.76 -4.79 7.80
CA GLY A 14 9.70 -5.68 7.34
C GLY A 14 8.79 -6.15 8.49
N GLU A 15 9.36 -6.40 9.67
CA GLU A 15 8.61 -6.78 10.88
C GLU A 15 7.73 -5.65 11.40
N GLU A 16 8.20 -4.41 11.30
CA GLU A 16 7.38 -3.27 11.70
C GLU A 16 6.20 -3.07 10.72
N ILE A 17 6.44 -3.25 9.43
CA ILE A 17 5.36 -3.26 8.42
C ILE A 17 4.36 -4.38 8.76
N SER A 18 4.83 -5.59 9.07
CA SER A 18 3.92 -6.70 9.38
C SER A 18 3.06 -6.41 10.62
N VAL A 19 3.63 -5.83 11.68
CA VAL A 19 2.88 -5.42 12.88
C VAL A 19 1.83 -4.34 12.55
N LEU A 20 2.20 -3.33 11.75
CA LEU A 20 1.28 -2.27 11.35
C LEU A 20 0.11 -2.82 10.54
N ILE A 21 0.38 -3.68 9.56
CA ILE A 21 -0.65 -4.27 8.71
C ILE A 21 -1.53 -5.27 9.50
N LEU A 22 -0.92 -6.10 10.37
CA LEU A 22 -1.65 -7.02 11.26
C LEU A 22 -2.61 -6.32 12.21
N SER A 23 -2.35 -5.06 12.57
CA SER A 23 -3.26 -4.28 13.40
C SER A 23 -4.65 -4.13 12.79
N GLY A 24 -4.79 -4.33 11.47
CA GLY A 24 -6.02 -4.14 10.71
C GLY A 24 -6.42 -2.66 10.54
N LYS A 25 -5.58 -1.75 11.04
CA LYS A 25 -5.81 -0.29 11.03
C LYS A 25 -4.92 0.45 10.05
N CYS A 26 -4.08 -0.26 9.31
CA CYS A 26 -3.14 0.35 8.39
C CYS A 26 -3.05 -0.48 7.12
N ILE A 27 -3.02 0.22 5.99
CA ILE A 27 -2.57 -0.32 4.70
C ILE A 27 -1.40 0.54 4.22
N ALA A 28 -0.55 0.00 3.36
CA ALA A 28 0.63 0.71 2.87
C ALA A 28 0.71 0.71 1.35
N ILE A 29 1.14 1.81 0.75
CA ILE A 29 1.57 1.86 -0.65
C ILE A 29 3.09 1.88 -0.66
N ALA A 30 3.68 1.01 -1.49
CA ALA A 30 5.13 0.88 -1.63
C ALA A 30 5.52 0.89 -3.11
N LEU A 31 6.63 1.57 -3.43
CA LEU A 31 7.33 1.37 -4.70
C LEU A 31 8.20 0.12 -4.59
N VAL A 32 8.05 -0.77 -5.56
CA VAL A 32 8.77 -2.05 -5.61
C VAL A 32 9.36 -2.27 -7.00
N ASP A 33 10.46 -3.01 -7.07
CA ASP A 33 10.90 -3.58 -8.34
C ASP A 33 10.02 -4.78 -8.69
N HIS A 34 9.15 -4.60 -9.69
CA HIS A 34 8.19 -5.61 -10.15
C HIS A 34 8.87 -6.92 -10.52
N ASN A 35 10.07 -6.90 -11.08
CA ASN A 35 10.76 -8.11 -11.54
C ASN A 35 11.15 -9.02 -10.36
N LYS A 36 11.40 -8.44 -9.19
CA LYS A 36 11.67 -9.20 -7.95
C LYS A 36 10.41 -9.80 -7.33
N LEU A 37 9.24 -9.20 -7.56
CA LEU A 37 7.96 -9.75 -7.13
C LEU A 37 7.39 -10.78 -8.11
N SER A 38 7.57 -10.59 -9.41
CA SER A 38 6.99 -11.45 -10.45
C SER A 38 7.54 -12.87 -10.43
N HIS A 39 8.79 -13.08 -9.97
CA HIS A 39 9.35 -14.41 -9.75
C HIS A 39 8.56 -15.25 -8.73
N VAL A 40 7.72 -14.63 -7.89
CA VAL A 40 6.84 -15.29 -6.92
C VAL A 40 5.40 -15.47 -7.45
N TRP A 41 5.02 -14.73 -8.51
CA TRP A 41 3.65 -14.74 -9.06
C TRP A 41 3.43 -15.76 -10.19
N GLN A 42 4.51 -16.38 -10.69
CA GLN A 42 4.51 -17.37 -11.76
C GLN A 42 4.88 -18.76 -11.23
N GLU A 43 3.93 -19.45 -10.62
CA GLU A 43 3.99 -20.92 -10.56
C GLU A 43 3.19 -21.59 -11.70
N ASP A 44 2.50 -20.85 -12.58
CA ASP A 44 1.45 -21.49 -13.40
C ASP A 44 1.35 -21.09 -14.89
N ASP A 45 2.42 -20.59 -15.53
CA ASP A 45 2.47 -20.60 -17.01
C ASP A 45 3.90 -20.43 -17.52
N HIS A 46 4.60 -21.55 -17.69
CA HIS A 46 5.91 -21.58 -18.33
C HIS A 46 5.79 -21.44 -19.86
N VAL A 47 6.24 -20.32 -20.40
CA VAL A 47 6.80 -20.26 -21.77
C VAL A 47 8.28 -19.90 -21.64
N PRO A 48 9.22 -20.79 -22.03
CA PRO A 48 10.64 -20.54 -21.90
C PRO A 48 11.10 -19.60 -23.02
N GLY A 49 10.91 -18.29 -22.81
CA GLY A 49 11.33 -17.23 -23.73
C GLY A 49 12.50 -16.44 -23.16
N VAL A 50 13.71 -16.71 -23.66
CA VAL A 50 14.94 -15.91 -23.59
C VAL A 50 15.24 -15.27 -22.22
N PHE A 51 16.11 -15.93 -21.45
CA PHE A 51 16.73 -15.38 -20.24
C PHE A 51 17.44 -14.05 -20.57
N SER A 52 16.79 -12.92 -20.32
CA SER A 52 17.51 -11.67 -20.12
C SER A 52 18.23 -11.81 -18.78
N ASN A 53 19.56 -11.91 -18.80
CA ASN A 53 20.40 -12.08 -17.61
C ASN A 53 20.32 -10.92 -16.59
N ASN A 54 19.52 -9.89 -16.87
CA ASN A 54 19.07 -8.88 -15.91
C ASN A 54 17.80 -8.26 -16.48
N PRO A 55 16.59 -8.65 -16.02
CA PRO A 55 15.42 -7.83 -16.26
C PRO A 55 15.72 -6.53 -15.50
N GLY A 56 16.02 -5.44 -16.21
CA GLY A 56 16.38 -4.17 -15.57
C GLY A 56 15.32 -3.70 -14.57
N TYR A 57 15.63 -2.69 -13.77
CA TYR A 57 14.66 -2.16 -12.80
C TYR A 57 13.32 -1.81 -13.47
N THR A 58 12.22 -2.32 -12.92
CA THR A 58 10.86 -1.96 -13.32
C THR A 58 10.08 -1.51 -12.09
N GLY A 59 10.05 -0.19 -11.87
CA GLY A 59 9.33 0.41 -10.75
C GLY A 59 7.82 0.23 -10.89
N HIS A 60 7.18 -0.19 -9.80
CA HIS A 60 5.74 -0.39 -9.75
C HIS A 60 5.18 -0.10 -8.36
N TYR A 61 4.05 0.61 -8.28
CA TYR A 61 3.39 0.87 -7.00
C TYR A 61 2.38 -0.23 -6.71
N VAL A 62 2.46 -0.80 -5.51
CA VAL A 62 1.56 -1.84 -5.03
C VAL A 62 0.95 -1.47 -3.68
N LEU A 63 -0.20 -2.04 -3.36
CA LEU A 63 -0.88 -1.85 -2.08
C LEU A 63 -0.72 -3.08 -1.19
N ILE A 64 -0.16 -2.91 0.00
CA ILE A 64 -0.02 -3.93 1.05
C ILE A 64 -1.25 -3.82 1.94
N CYS A 65 -2.10 -4.85 1.92
CA CYS A 65 -3.43 -4.83 2.55
C CYS A 65 -3.57 -5.72 3.77
N GLY A 66 -2.73 -6.75 3.87
CA GLY A 66 -2.87 -7.79 4.87
C GLY A 66 -1.54 -8.51 5.09
N TYR A 67 -1.44 -9.20 6.21
CA TYR A 67 -0.31 -10.05 6.53
C TYR A 67 -0.81 -11.30 7.24
N ASP A 68 -0.33 -12.45 6.79
CA ASP A 68 -0.56 -13.75 7.40
C ASP A 68 0.69 -14.15 8.18
N ALA A 69 0.59 -14.10 9.51
CA ALA A 69 1.69 -14.38 10.41
C ALA A 69 2.05 -15.87 10.47
N GLU A 70 1.14 -16.78 10.12
CA GLU A 70 1.43 -18.22 10.09
C GLU A 70 2.26 -18.57 8.87
N ALA A 71 1.97 -17.94 7.72
CA ALA A 71 2.65 -18.19 6.46
C ALA A 71 3.84 -17.25 6.17
N ASP A 72 3.99 -16.16 6.95
CA ASP A 72 4.92 -15.06 6.67
C ASP A 72 4.71 -14.43 5.28
N MET A 73 3.43 -14.19 4.95
CA MET A 73 3.01 -13.72 3.62
C MET A 73 2.17 -12.45 3.70
N PHE A 74 2.57 -11.43 2.94
CA PHE A 74 1.79 -10.22 2.71
C PHE A 74 0.74 -10.42 1.62
N GLU A 75 -0.46 -9.90 1.85
CA GLU A 75 -1.48 -9.73 0.81
C GLU A 75 -1.24 -8.40 0.09
N ILE A 76 -1.06 -8.48 -1.22
CA ILE A 76 -0.80 -7.35 -2.10
C ILE A 76 -1.90 -7.22 -3.15
N ARG A 77 -2.32 -5.97 -3.39
CA ARG A 77 -3.12 -5.58 -4.56
C ARG A 77 -2.23 -4.89 -5.56
N ASP A 78 -2.26 -5.41 -6.78
CA ASP A 78 -1.56 -4.86 -7.92
C ASP A 78 -2.57 -4.15 -8.84
N PRO A 79 -2.51 -2.81 -8.99
CA PRO A 79 -3.39 -2.07 -9.90
C PRO A 79 -3.28 -2.48 -11.38
N ALA A 80 -2.14 -3.05 -11.80
CA ALA A 80 -1.91 -3.52 -13.16
C ALA A 80 -2.29 -4.99 -13.37
N SER A 81 -2.70 -5.70 -12.31
CA SER A 81 -3.11 -7.10 -12.38
C SER A 81 -4.62 -7.25 -12.35
N SER A 82 -5.16 -8.19 -13.14
CA SER A 82 -6.55 -8.64 -13.01
C SER A 82 -6.76 -9.57 -11.81
N LYS A 83 -5.68 -10.13 -11.24
CA LYS A 83 -5.74 -10.93 -10.02
C LYS A 83 -6.10 -10.02 -8.86
N LYS A 84 -7.24 -10.29 -8.23
CA LYS A 84 -7.72 -9.49 -7.11
C LYS A 84 -6.78 -9.55 -5.92
N HIS A 85 -6.17 -10.68 -5.61
CA HIS A 85 -5.33 -10.84 -4.42
C HIS A 85 -4.06 -11.59 -4.81
N ASN A 86 -2.89 -11.00 -4.53
CA ASN A 86 -1.61 -11.67 -4.66
C ASN A 86 -0.98 -11.85 -3.27
N ARG A 87 -0.22 -12.91 -3.07
CA ARG A 87 0.52 -13.14 -1.83
C ARG A 87 2.01 -13.14 -2.12
N VAL A 88 2.80 -12.49 -1.28
CA VAL A 88 4.26 -12.48 -1.39
C VAL A 88 4.90 -12.69 -0.02
N SER A 89 6.05 -13.33 0.03
CA SER A 89 6.77 -13.50 1.31
C SER A 89 7.31 -12.16 1.81
N SER A 90 7.49 -12.04 3.13
CA SER A 90 8.16 -10.88 3.73
C SER A 90 9.53 -10.62 3.11
N LYS A 91 10.29 -11.69 2.87
CA LYS A 91 11.60 -11.61 2.22
C LYS A 91 11.51 -11.02 0.82
N SER A 92 10.59 -11.50 -0.02
CA SER A 92 10.43 -11.01 -1.40
C SER A 92 9.99 -9.55 -1.43
N LEU A 93 9.09 -9.15 -0.54
CA LEU A 93 8.67 -7.76 -0.42
C LEU A 93 9.84 -6.85 0.01
N GLU A 94 10.62 -7.27 1.00
CA GLU A 94 11.78 -6.53 1.48
C GLU A 94 12.84 -6.36 0.39
N GLU A 95 13.17 -7.44 -0.33
CA GLU A 95 14.12 -7.39 -1.45
C GLU A 95 13.63 -6.50 -2.60
N ALA A 96 12.32 -6.49 -2.88
CA ALA A 96 11.75 -5.71 -3.96
C ALA A 96 11.63 -4.21 -3.62
N ARG A 97 11.26 -3.85 -2.39
CA ARG A 97 11.10 -2.45 -1.96
C ARG A 97 12.44 -1.75 -1.68
N LYS A 98 13.50 -2.52 -1.40
CA LYS A 98 14.88 -2.02 -1.20
C LYS A 98 15.78 -2.22 -2.43
N ALA A 99 15.17 -2.56 -3.56
CA ALA A 99 15.89 -2.75 -4.80
C ALA A 99 16.44 -1.41 -5.33
N PHE A 100 17.54 -1.48 -6.07
CA PHE A 100 18.07 -0.29 -6.73
C PHE A 100 16.99 0.35 -7.63
N GLY A 101 16.74 1.64 -7.44
CA GLY A 101 15.74 2.41 -8.18
C GLY A 101 14.43 2.63 -7.43
N THR A 102 14.19 1.97 -6.29
CA THR A 102 13.07 2.32 -5.39
C THR A 102 13.48 3.45 -4.43
N ASP A 103 12.48 4.03 -3.77
CA ASP A 103 12.62 5.14 -2.82
C ASP A 103 12.69 4.67 -1.35
N GLU A 104 12.47 3.38 -1.07
CA GLU A 104 12.42 2.75 0.27
C GLU A 104 11.36 3.29 1.25
N ASP A 105 10.77 4.45 0.95
CA ASP A 105 9.69 5.10 1.69
C ASP A 105 8.36 4.35 1.54
N LEU A 106 7.46 4.56 2.51
CA LEU A 106 6.12 3.98 2.50
C LEU A 106 5.06 5.04 2.77
N LEU A 107 3.97 4.99 2.03
CA LEU A 107 2.76 5.76 2.33
C LEU A 107 1.84 4.90 3.18
N LEU A 108 1.82 5.17 4.49
CA LEU A 108 0.92 4.50 5.42
C LEU A 108 -0.43 5.20 5.45
N ILE A 109 -1.50 4.44 5.27
CA ILE A 109 -2.88 4.90 5.30
C ILE A 109 -3.53 4.28 6.52
N PHE A 110 -3.72 5.09 7.57
CA PHE A 110 -4.43 4.67 8.76
C PHE A 110 -5.93 4.70 8.52
N LEU A 111 -6.58 3.55 8.72
CA LEU A 111 -8.01 3.39 8.62
C LEU A 111 -8.61 3.84 9.96
N ASP A 112 -9.32 4.96 9.95
CA ASP A 112 -10.06 5.39 11.13
C ASP A 112 -11.16 4.38 11.46
N ASP A 113 -11.31 4.09 12.76
CA ASP A 113 -12.47 3.40 13.31
C ASP A 113 -13.69 4.34 13.21
N SER A 114 -14.20 4.58 12.00
CA SER A 114 -15.45 5.30 11.78
C SER A 114 -16.64 4.43 12.22
N LYS A 115 -16.72 4.18 13.53
CA LYS A 115 -18.01 3.96 14.17
C LYS A 115 -18.77 5.26 13.96
N ASN A 116 -19.76 5.22 13.06
CA ASN A 116 -20.70 6.30 12.77
C ASN A 116 -21.08 7.10 14.03
N HIS A 117 -20.38 8.19 14.31
CA HIS A 117 -20.92 9.24 15.15
C HIS A 117 -21.90 10.01 14.25
N HIS A 118 -23.18 9.63 14.32
CA HIS A 118 -24.27 10.52 13.97
C HIS A 118 -24.13 11.79 14.84
N GLN A 119 -23.38 12.78 14.37
CA GLN A 119 -23.60 14.15 14.81
C GLN A 119 -24.78 14.69 13.98
N PRO A 120 -25.85 15.18 14.63
CA PRO A 120 -26.93 15.83 13.91
C PRO A 120 -26.37 17.08 13.23
N SER A 121 -26.62 17.20 11.94
CA SER A 121 -26.26 18.35 11.13
C SER A 121 -26.77 19.63 11.80
N LEU A 122 -25.85 20.49 12.24
CA LEU A 122 -26.17 21.89 12.49
C LEU A 122 -26.51 22.51 11.13
N GLN A 123 -27.79 22.55 10.79
CA GLN A 123 -28.30 23.41 9.73
C GLN A 123 -27.94 24.86 10.09
N LEU A 124 -26.96 25.44 9.40
CA LEU A 124 -26.85 26.88 9.30
C LEU A 124 -28.03 27.38 8.47
N SER A 125 -29.05 27.91 9.13
CA SER A 125 -30.06 28.75 8.50
C SER A 125 -29.42 30.06 8.08
N PHE A 126 -29.17 30.23 6.78
CA PHE A 126 -28.96 31.55 6.20
C PHE A 126 -30.31 32.26 6.14
N ASN A 127 -30.63 33.03 7.17
CA ASN A 127 -31.65 34.08 7.06
C ASN A 127 -31.02 35.26 6.31
N VAL A 128 -31.33 35.39 5.03
CA VAL A 128 -31.12 36.63 4.28
C VAL A 128 -32.34 37.51 4.52
N ASN A 129 -32.20 38.45 5.46
CA ASN A 129 -33.11 39.59 5.55
C ASN A 129 -32.82 40.52 4.36
N ASN A 130 -33.67 40.50 3.35
CA ASN A 130 -33.72 41.59 2.37
C ASN A 130 -34.60 42.71 2.92
N THR A 131 -33.95 43.76 3.43
CA THR A 131 -34.50 45.11 3.50
C THR A 131 -33.90 45.91 2.35
N ASP A 132 -34.70 46.35 1.39
CA ASP A 132 -34.90 47.80 1.15
C ASP A 132 -35.75 48.10 -0.09
N SER A 133 -36.53 49.17 0.09
CA SER A 133 -37.24 50.04 -0.88
C SER A 133 -38.57 49.57 -1.47
#